data_AF-A0A968L8P3-F1
#
_entry.id   AF-A0A968L8P3-F1
#
_cell.length_a   1.000
_cell.length_b   1.000
_cell.length_c   1.000
_cell.angle_alpha   90.00
_cell.angle_beta   90.00
_cell.angle_gamma   90.00
#
_symmetry.space_group_name_H-M   'P 1'
#
loop_
_entity.id
_entity.type
_entity.pdbx_description
1 polymer ?
#
loop_
_entity_poly.entity_id
_entity_poly.type
_entity_poly.pdbx_seq_one_letter_code
_entity_poly.pdbx_strand_id
1 'polypeptide(L)' 'MLQTIEVEIDAKGHIHPLEKFPLPTQGFSRALLTLLPTSESKTKPLAASEACGVLHASRSVSLEEMAAAVRLRGVRL' A
#
# COMPACT_ATOMS: atom_id res chain seq x y z
N MET A 1 2.95 -4.42 -33.06
CA MET A 1 3.71 -3.95 -31.88
C MET A 1 2.71 -3.59 -30.79
N LEU A 2 2.84 -4.14 -29.59
CA LEU A 2 2.01 -3.74 -28.45
C LEU A 2 2.64 -2.52 -27.77
N GLN A 3 1.85 -1.50 -27.48
CA GLN A 3 2.28 -0.33 -26.72
C GLN A 3 1.87 -0.51 -25.25
N THR A 4 2.75 -0.10 -24.34
CA THR A 4 2.50 -0.12 -22.90
C THR A 4 2.44 1.32 -22.43
N ILE A 5 1.50 1.62 -21.54
CA ILE A 5 1.35 2.94 -20.92
C ILE A 5 1.20 2.77 -19.41
N GLU A 6 1.62 3.78 -18.67
CA GLU A 6 1.35 3.86 -17.24
C GLU A 6 0.00 4.53 -16.97
N VAL A 7 -0.73 3.97 -16.01
CA VAL A 7 -2.07 4.42 -15.63
C VAL A 7 -2.21 4.46 -14.12
N GLU A 8 -2.97 5.42 -13.62
CA GLU A 8 -3.46 5.45 -12.25
C GLU A 8 -4.89 4.88 -12.21
N ILE A 9 -5.20 4.08 -11.19
CA ILE A 9 -6.54 3.51 -10.99
C ILE A 9 -7.13 4.14 -9.72
N ASP A 10 -8.25 4.83 -9.87
CA ASP A 10 -8.91 5.46 -8.72
C ASP A 10 -9.68 4.45 -7.86
N ALA A 11 -10.15 4.87 -6.69
CA ALA A 11 -10.91 4.03 -5.77
C ALA A 11 -12.27 3.53 -6.34
N LYS A 12 -12.75 4.11 -7.45
CA LYS A 12 -13.96 3.68 -8.17
C LYS A 12 -13.63 2.74 -9.33
N GLY A 13 -12.35 2.46 -9.58
CA GLY A 13 -11.88 1.62 -10.66
C GLY A 13 -11.76 2.32 -12.01
N HIS A 14 -11.83 3.66 -12.07
CA HIS A 14 -11.55 4.37 -13.31
C HIS A 14 -10.05 4.44 -13.58
N ILE A 15 -9.70 4.34 -14.87
CA ILE A 15 -8.33 4.32 -15.36
C ILE A 15 -7.99 5.72 -15.88
N HIS A 16 -6.95 6.32 -15.31
CA HIS A 16 -6.43 7.63 -15.67
C HIS A 16 -5.03 7.46 -16.28
N PRO A 17 -4.85 7.66 -17.59
CA PRO A 17 -3.53 7.60 -18.21
C PRO A 17 -2.62 8.69 -17.66
N LEU A 18 -1.40 8.33 -17.29
CA LEU A 18 -0.41 9.32 -16.84
C LEU A 18 0.20 10.07 -18.03
N GLU A 19 0.29 9.41 -19.19
CA GLU A 19 0.73 9.99 -20.43
C GLU A 19 -0.44 10.39 -21.33
N LYS A 20 -0.25 11.44 -22.13
CA LYS A 20 -1.20 11.82 -23.18
C LYS A 20 -1.14 10.80 -24.32
N PHE A 21 -1.84 9.70 -24.13
CA PHE A 21 -2.01 8.68 -25.14
C PHE A 21 -3.26 8.97 -25.97
N PRO A 22 -3.21 8.84 -27.31
CA PRO A 22 -4.41 8.90 -28.15
C PRO A 22 -5.24 7.65 -27.90
N LEU A 23 -5.96 7.62 -26.77
CA LEU A 23 -7.00 6.63 -26.55
C LEU A 23 -8.08 6.85 -27.60
N PRO A 24 -8.54 5.80 -28.29
CA PRO A 24 -9.67 5.92 -29.20
C PRO A 24 -10.84 6.50 -28.41
N THR A 25 -11.30 7.68 -28.82
CA THR A 25 -12.38 8.43 -28.18
C THR A 25 -13.75 7.81 -28.43
N GLN A 26 -13.81 6.77 -29.27
CA GLN A 26 -15.02 6.05 -29.63
C GLN A 26 -14.80 4.54 -29.47
N GLY A 27 -15.76 3.90 -28.81
CA GLY A 27 -15.79 2.46 -28.58
C GLY A 27 -15.16 2.01 -27.26
N PHE A 28 -15.15 0.69 -27.06
CA PHE A 28 -14.53 0.06 -25.90
C PHE A 28 -13.14 -0.45 -26.30
N SER A 29 -12.10 0.01 -25.59
CA SER A 29 -10.75 -0.54 -25.72
C SER A 29 -10.50 -1.59 -24.64
N ARG A 30 -9.75 -2.64 -24.96
CA ARG A 30 -9.30 -3.66 -24.01
C ARG A 30 -7.79 -3.55 -23.86
N ALA A 31 -7.30 -3.65 -22.63
CA ALA A 31 -5.89 -3.64 -22.30
C ALA A 31 -5.54 -4.77 -21.33
N LEU A 32 -4.26 -5.14 -21.28
CA LEU A 32 -3.73 -6.04 -20.28
C LEU A 32 -3.11 -5.21 -19.15
N LEU A 33 -3.57 -5.42 -17.93
CA LEU A 33 -3.00 -4.78 -16.75
C LEU A 33 -1.78 -5.60 -16.29
N THR A 34 -0.64 -4.93 -16.19
CA THR A 34 0.59 -5.52 -15.67
C THR A 34 0.96 -4.79 -14.38
N LEU A 35 0.95 -5.51 -13.26
CA LEU A 35 1.47 -4.99 -12.00
C LEU A 35 2.98 -5.16 -12.00
N LEU A 36 3.71 -4.04 -12.03
CA LEU A 36 5.16 -4.07 -11.87
C LEU A 36 5.49 -4.41 -10.40
N PRO A 37 6.53 -5.24 -10.15
CA PRO A 37 6.98 -5.47 -8.79
C PRO A 37 7.34 -4.13 -8.17
N THR A 38 6.89 -3.90 -6.94
CA THR A 38 7.25 -2.71 -6.18
C THR A 38 8.78 -2.71 -6.02
N SER A 39 9.46 -1.82 -6.73
CA SER A 39 10.77 -1.33 -6.31
C SER A 39 10.62 -0.95 -4.84
N GLU A 40 11.44 -1.50 -3.95
CA GLU A 40 11.47 -1.10 -2.55
C GLU A 40 11.86 0.38 -2.49
N SER A 41 10.85 1.25 -2.65
CA SER A 41 10.90 2.62 -2.23
C SER A 41 11.36 2.56 -0.77
N LYS A 42 12.55 3.08 -0.50
CA LYS A 42 13.01 3.41 0.85
C LYS A 42 12.06 4.48 1.40
N THR A 43 10.86 4.07 1.77
CA THR A 43 9.91 4.89 2.49
C THR A 43 10.53 5.05 3.87
N LYS A 44 11.28 6.14 4.06
CA LYS A 44 11.67 6.60 5.40
C LYS A 44 10.38 6.62 6.21
N PRO A 45 10.31 5.91 7.34
CA PRO A 45 9.08 5.87 8.12
C PRO A 45 8.77 7.31 8.52
N LEU A 46 7.68 7.85 7.97
CA LEU A 46 7.04 9.06 8.48
C LEU A 46 6.73 8.76 9.93
N ALA A 47 7.20 9.63 10.84
CA ALA A 47 6.95 9.55 12.26
C ALA A 47 5.43 9.41 12.47
N ALA A 48 5.00 8.18 12.71
CA ALA A 48 3.62 7.88 13.02
C ALA A 48 3.32 8.54 14.35
N SER A 49 2.34 9.45 14.28
CA SER A 49 1.61 10.03 15.41
C SER A 49 1.55 9.06 16.60
N GLU A 50 1.91 9.58 17.77
CA GLU A 50 2.26 8.89 19.02
C GLU A 50 1.16 8.00 19.63
N ALA A 51 0.06 7.74 18.92
CA ALA A 51 -1.04 6.88 19.38
C ALA A 51 -0.95 5.42 18.90
N CYS A 52 -0.07 5.07 17.94
CA CYS A 52 0.00 3.72 17.39
C CYS A 52 1.46 3.21 17.36
N GLY A 53 1.94 2.64 18.46
CA GLY A 53 3.27 2.01 18.47
C GLY A 53 3.19 0.52 18.16
N VAL A 54 4.13 0.04 17.36
CA VAL A 54 4.30 -1.38 17.03
C VAL A 54 4.95 -2.11 18.21
N LEU A 55 4.37 -3.23 18.64
CA LEU A 55 5.02 -4.14 19.58
C LEU A 55 5.94 -5.09 18.79
N HIS A 56 7.24 -5.07 19.12
CA HIS A 56 8.21 -6.01 18.58
C HIS A 56 8.52 -7.12 19.59
N ALA A 57 8.54 -8.37 19.12
CA ALA A 57 8.99 -9.52 19.89
C ALA A 57 10.24 -10.12 19.22
N SER A 58 11.26 -10.46 20.01
CA SER A 58 12.49 -11.12 19.54
C SER A 58 12.34 -12.64 19.37
N ARG A 59 11.21 -13.19 19.77
CA ARG A 59 10.84 -14.61 19.68
C ARG A 59 9.32 -14.74 19.54
N SER A 60 8.85 -15.93 19.17
CA SER A 60 7.42 -16.27 19.25
C SER A 60 6.92 -16.10 20.68
N VAL A 61 5.74 -15.50 20.83
CA VAL A 61 5.10 -15.22 22.13
C VAL A 61 3.69 -15.77 22.15
N SER A 62 3.20 -16.12 23.34
CA SER A 62 1.81 -16.54 23.52
C SER A 62 0.84 -15.35 23.43
N LEU A 63 -0.44 -15.65 23.23
CA LEU A 63 -1.49 -14.63 23.24
C LEU A 63 -1.64 -13.99 24.63
N GLU A 64 -1.42 -14.74 25.72
CA GLU A 64 -1.42 -14.15 27.07
C GLU A 64 -0.26 -13.17 27.28
N GLU A 65 0.94 -13.50 26.79
CA GLU A 65 2.13 -12.64 26.88
C GLU A 65 1.91 -11.32 26.11
N MET A 66 1.33 -11.40 24.92
CA MET A 66 0.96 -10.23 24.13
C MET A 66 -0.07 -9.36 24.86
N ALA A 67 -1.13 -9.97 25.41
CA ALA A 67 -2.18 -9.25 26.15
C ALA A 67 -1.67 -8.58 27.44
N ALA A 68 -0.67 -9.17 28.11
CA ALA A 68 -0.01 -8.57 29.25
C ALA A 68 0.84 -7.35 28.84
N ALA A 69 1.59 -7.45 27.74
CA ALA A 69 2.43 -6.36 27.23
C ALA A 69 1.60 -5.13 26.80
N VAL A 70 0.47 -5.34 26.14
CA VAL A 70 -0.47 -4.26 25.77
C VAL A 70 -0.99 -3.54 27.03
N ARG A 71 -1.38 -4.30 28.06
CA ARG A 71 -1.88 -3.73 29.33
C ARG A 71 -0.81 -2.92 30.06
N LEU A 72 0.42 -3.43 30.16
CA LEU A 72 1.52 -2.71 30.82
C LEU A 72 1.87 -1.39 30.13
N ARG A 73 1.75 -1.32 28.81
CA ARG A 73 2.00 -0.08 28.05
C ARG A 73 0.91 0.96 28.30
N GLY A 74 -0.35 0.54 28.39
CA GLY A 74 -1.49 1.42 28.69
C GLY A 74 -1.48 2.06 30.09
N VAL A 75 -0.65 1.57 31.01
CA VAL A 75 -0.51 2.13 32.38
C VAL A 75 0.57 3.22 32.46
N ARG A 76 1.42 3.38 31.44
CA ARG A 76 2.52 4.36 31.39
C ARG A 76 2.22 5.59 30.53
N LEU A 77 0.99 5.73 30.06
CA LEU A 77 0.44 6.95 29.44
C LEU A 77 -0.46 7.65 30.45
#